data_AF-A0A1A2H967-F1
#
_entry.id   AF-A0A1A2H967-F1
#
_cell.length_a   1.000
_cell.length_b   1.000
_cell.length_c   1.000
_cell.angle_alpha   90.00
_cell.angle_beta   90.00
_cell.angle_gamma   90.00
#
_symmetry.space_group_name_H-M   'P 1'
#
loop_
_entity.id
_entity.type
_entity.pdbx_description
1 polymer ?
#
loop_
_entity_poly.entity_id
_entity_poly.type
_entity_poly.pdbx_seq_one_letter_code
_entity_poly.pdbx_strand_id
1 'polypeptide(L)'
;MSAQPEDEGRTGDGKERLTLAIVEALKNRGLSQSEIARQYGVTRQHVSWIKHTYGGRLTPRESVLQRFPFRVPVKMGNTSPFKRLRDHGEYVVTGGVGMSEDKLQRLRSFYRKLRENDLVVEFNPNIPPIPGVSSRGGWAFRERTKDDEDLLIRVNEYTHIADELRDIWRFPAVDP
;
A
#
# COMPACT_ATOMS: atom_id res chain seq x y z
N MET A 1 -19.92 34.49 0.44
CA MET A 1 -18.77 34.54 -0.48
C MET A 1 -17.53 34.68 0.40
N SER A 2 -16.83 33.59 0.67
CA SER A 2 -15.61 33.61 1.47
C SER A 2 -14.41 33.52 0.53
N ALA A 3 -13.60 34.57 0.55
CA ALA A 3 -12.41 34.72 -0.29
C ALA A 3 -11.40 33.59 -0.01
N GLN A 4 -10.95 32.93 -1.08
CA GLN A 4 -9.77 32.07 -1.05
C GLN A 4 -8.52 32.97 -1.07
N PRO A 5 -7.50 32.72 -0.24
CA PRO A 5 -6.22 33.38 -0.46
C PRO A 5 -5.51 32.67 -1.63
N GLU A 6 -5.39 33.37 -2.75
CA GLU A 6 -4.50 33.03 -3.86
C GLU A 6 -3.05 33.28 -3.39
N ASP A 7 -2.40 32.29 -2.78
CA ASP A 7 -0.98 32.32 -2.42
C ASP A 7 -0.15 31.67 -3.55
N GLU A 8 -0.07 32.35 -4.70
CA GLU A 8 0.79 32.00 -5.83
C GLU A 8 2.22 32.55 -5.60
N GLY A 9 2.95 32.01 -4.62
CA GLY A 9 4.26 32.55 -4.22
C GLY A 9 5.42 31.58 -4.39
N ARG A 10 6.37 31.87 -5.29
CA ARG A 10 7.72 31.26 -5.34
C ARG A 10 8.43 31.37 -3.97
N THR A 11 9.27 30.40 -3.63
CA THR A 11 10.14 30.47 -2.44
C THR A 11 11.24 31.54 -2.63
N GLY A 12 11.89 31.97 -1.54
CA GLY A 12 12.97 32.96 -1.56
C GLY A 12 14.15 32.63 -2.48
N ASP A 13 14.28 31.36 -2.90
CA ASP A 13 15.30 30.87 -3.84
C ASP A 13 14.78 30.74 -5.29
N GLY A 14 13.62 31.33 -5.60
CA GLY A 14 13.05 31.35 -6.96
C GLY A 14 12.41 30.05 -7.45
N LYS A 15 12.38 29.00 -6.62
CA LYS A 15 11.67 27.73 -6.92
C LYS A 15 10.18 27.88 -6.65
N GLU A 16 9.35 27.21 -7.45
CA GLU A 16 7.92 27.08 -7.13
C GLU A 16 7.75 26.45 -5.75
N ARG A 17 6.94 27.10 -4.89
CA ARG A 17 6.65 26.60 -3.55
C ARG A 17 5.85 25.30 -3.67
N LEU A 18 6.18 24.33 -2.83
CA LEU A 18 5.52 23.03 -2.86
C LEU A 18 4.07 23.17 -2.38
N THR A 19 3.12 23.08 -3.32
CA THR A 19 1.67 23.12 -3.04
C THR A 19 1.06 21.72 -3.05
N LEU A 20 -0.18 21.58 -2.60
CA LEU A 20 -0.90 20.31 -2.68
C LEU A 20 -1.01 19.79 -4.12
N ALA A 21 -1.38 20.66 -5.07
CA ALA A 21 -1.54 20.28 -6.48
C ALA A 21 -0.22 19.75 -7.09
N ILE A 22 0.91 20.37 -6.75
CA ILE A 22 2.24 19.92 -7.18
C ILE A 22 2.57 18.57 -6.53
N VAL A 23 2.32 18.41 -5.23
CA VAL A 23 2.52 17.13 -4.53
C VAL A 23 1.69 16.02 -5.17
N GLU A 24 0.43 16.26 -5.49
CA GLU A 24 -0.44 15.26 -6.15
C GLU A 24 0.04 14.94 -7.56
N ALA A 25 0.37 15.95 -8.37
CA ALA A 25 0.87 15.74 -9.74
C ALA A 25 2.17 14.93 -9.77
N LEU A 26 3.12 15.22 -8.87
CA LEU A 26 4.38 14.48 -8.77
C LEU A 26 4.16 13.04 -8.28
N LYS A 27 3.23 12.84 -7.35
CA LYS A 27 2.87 11.48 -6.90
C LYS A 27 2.18 10.68 -7.99
N ASN A 28 1.33 11.30 -8.81
CA ASN A 28 0.72 10.66 -9.98
C ASN A 28 1.76 10.27 -11.03
N ARG A 29 2.88 11.00 -11.09
CA ARG A 29 4.07 10.64 -11.91
C ARG A 29 4.95 9.58 -11.25
N GLY A 30 4.54 9.00 -10.13
CA GLY A 30 5.21 7.90 -9.45
C GLY A 30 6.28 8.31 -8.44
N LEU A 31 6.45 9.60 -8.14
CA LEU A 31 7.45 10.03 -7.15
C LEU A 31 6.95 9.75 -5.72
N SER A 32 7.86 9.25 -4.89
CA SER A 32 7.68 9.12 -3.45
C SER A 32 7.78 10.48 -2.74
N GLN A 33 7.19 10.59 -1.54
CA GLN A 33 7.34 11.80 -0.69
C GLN A 33 8.80 12.14 -0.39
N SER A 34 9.68 11.13 -0.31
CA SER A 34 11.11 11.32 -0.08
C SER A 34 11.81 11.92 -1.31
N GLU A 35 11.41 11.52 -2.51
CA GLU A 35 11.92 12.11 -3.76
C GLU A 35 11.46 13.54 -3.94
N ILE A 36 10.17 13.81 -3.69
CA ILE A 36 9.59 15.16 -3.71
C ILE A 36 10.29 16.06 -2.70
N ALA A 37 10.50 15.56 -1.47
CA ALA A 37 11.24 16.26 -0.43
C ALA A 37 12.65 16.68 -0.89
N ARG A 38 13.41 15.75 -1.49
CA ARG A 38 14.73 16.05 -2.05
C ARG A 38 14.68 17.07 -3.18
N GLN A 39 13.71 16.94 -4.09
CA GLN A 39 13.58 17.83 -5.25
C GLN A 39 13.28 19.29 -4.84
N TYR A 40 12.48 19.47 -3.78
CA TYR A 40 12.04 20.79 -3.31
C TYR A 40 12.83 21.31 -2.10
N GLY A 41 13.83 20.56 -1.61
CA GLY A 41 14.65 20.99 -0.47
C GLY A 41 13.88 21.04 0.85
N VAL A 42 12.80 20.25 0.99
CA VAL A 42 11.96 20.20 2.19
C VAL A 42 12.07 18.84 2.88
N THR A 43 11.52 18.71 4.08
CA THR A 43 11.48 17.41 4.78
C THR A 43 10.33 16.55 4.26
N ARG A 44 10.46 15.22 4.33
CA ARG A 44 9.35 14.28 4.04
C ARG A 44 8.11 14.58 4.89
N GLN A 45 8.32 15.01 6.15
CA GLN A 45 7.24 15.40 7.06
C GLN A 45 6.49 16.62 6.54
N HIS A 46 7.18 17.61 5.97
CA HIS A 46 6.55 18.77 5.34
C HIS A 46 5.67 18.38 4.15
N VAL A 47 6.14 17.48 3.28
CA VAL A 47 5.34 16.93 2.17
C VAL A 47 4.10 16.19 2.69
N SER A 48 4.24 15.44 3.79
CA SER A 48 3.12 14.76 4.44
C SER A 48 2.12 15.74 5.05
N TRP A 49 2.61 16.81 5.70
CA TRP A 49 1.78 17.86 6.29
C TRP A 49 0.96 18.59 5.24
N ILE A 50 1.56 19.03 4.12
CA ILE A 50 0.84 19.67 3.00
C ILE A 50 -0.34 18.81 2.56
N LYS A 51 -0.13 17.50 2.42
CA LYS A 51 -1.18 16.59 2.01
C LYS A 51 -2.34 16.50 3.01
N HIS A 52 -2.04 16.37 4.30
CA HIS A 52 -3.07 16.23 5.34
C HIS A 52 -3.80 17.55 5.62
N THR A 53 -3.08 18.67 5.61
CA THR A 53 -3.62 19.98 5.95
C THR A 53 -4.54 20.53 4.87
N TYR A 54 -4.22 20.31 3.58
CA TYR A 54 -4.99 20.88 2.47
C TYR A 54 -6.00 19.92 1.84
N GLY A 55 -6.31 18.79 2.51
CA GLY A 55 -7.36 17.86 2.05
C GLY A 55 -6.97 17.05 0.81
N GLY A 56 -5.70 16.69 0.67
CA GLY A 56 -5.22 15.92 -0.47
C GLY A 56 -5.96 14.61 -0.69
N ARG A 57 -6.20 14.28 -1.96
CA ARG A 57 -6.81 13.01 -2.35
C ARG A 57 -6.01 11.86 -1.75
N LEU A 58 -6.74 10.84 -1.30
CA LEU A 58 -6.12 9.59 -0.85
C LEU A 58 -5.29 9.06 -2.01
N THR A 59 -4.03 8.70 -1.74
CA THR A 59 -3.29 7.96 -2.76
C THR A 59 -3.93 6.61 -2.99
N PRO A 60 -3.75 5.99 -4.17
CA PRO A 60 -4.12 4.58 -4.40
C PRO A 60 -3.76 3.66 -3.24
N ARG A 61 -2.56 3.84 -2.68
CA ARG A 61 -2.07 3.10 -1.52
C ARG A 61 -2.89 3.31 -0.24
N GLU A 62 -3.37 4.52 -0.01
CA GLU A 62 -4.17 4.86 1.17
C GLU A 62 -5.63 4.43 1.00
N SER A 63 -6.18 4.55 -0.21
CA SER A 63 -7.53 4.06 -0.52
C SER A 63 -7.64 2.54 -0.37
N VAL A 64 -6.58 1.80 -0.72
CA VAL A 64 -6.45 0.36 -0.45
C VAL A 64 -6.29 0.08 1.03
N LEU A 65 -5.44 0.84 1.73
CA LEU A 65 -5.20 0.65 3.16
C LEU A 65 -6.44 0.91 4.03
N GLN A 66 -7.27 1.90 3.68
CA GLN A 66 -8.53 2.14 4.37
C GLN A 66 -9.49 0.94 4.26
N ARG A 67 -9.31 0.12 3.23
CA ARG A 67 -10.15 -1.02 2.92
C ARG A 67 -9.37 -2.33 2.97
N PHE A 68 -8.31 -2.35 3.77
CA PHE A 68 -7.48 -3.53 3.96
C PHE A 68 -8.32 -4.63 4.66
N PRO A 69 -8.22 -5.90 4.22
CA PRO A 69 -9.16 -6.95 4.60
C PRO A 69 -9.06 -7.38 6.06
N PHE A 70 -8.04 -6.91 6.77
CA PHE A 70 -7.73 -7.35 8.13
C PHE A 70 -7.57 -6.14 9.06
N ARG A 71 -8.11 -6.24 10.28
CA ARG A 71 -7.77 -5.33 11.38
C ARG A 71 -6.50 -5.80 12.07
N VAL A 72 -5.35 -5.44 11.51
CA VAL A 72 -4.03 -5.92 11.97
C VAL A 72 -3.53 -5.08 13.15
N PRO A 73 -3.24 -5.66 14.33
CA PRO A 73 -2.61 -4.95 15.43
C PRO A 73 -1.24 -4.39 15.02
N VAL A 74 -0.88 -3.21 15.55
CA VAL A 74 0.38 -2.49 15.20
C VAL A 74 1.61 -3.40 15.27
N LYS A 75 1.69 -4.25 16.32
CA LYS A 75 2.81 -5.19 16.52
C LYS A 75 2.98 -6.22 15.38
N MET A 76 1.90 -6.53 14.65
CA MET A 76 1.86 -7.50 13.54
C MET A 76 1.90 -6.81 12.16
N GLY A 77 1.73 -5.49 12.11
CA GLY A 77 1.67 -4.66 10.90
C GLY A 77 3.03 -4.26 10.30
N ASN A 78 4.12 -4.92 10.70
CA ASN A 78 5.46 -4.67 10.13
C ASN A 78 6.16 -5.97 9.69
N THR A 79 5.39 -7.01 9.37
CA THR A 79 5.85 -8.35 8.99
C THR A 79 5.87 -8.50 7.46
N SER A 80 6.53 -9.56 6.98
CA SER A 80 6.65 -9.81 5.52
C SER A 80 5.28 -10.01 4.84
N PRO A 81 4.35 -10.85 5.35
CA PRO A 81 3.05 -11.05 4.72
C PRO A 81 2.23 -9.76 4.66
N PHE A 82 2.18 -9.00 5.74
CA PHE A 82 1.49 -7.71 5.77
C PHE A 82 2.02 -6.73 4.71
N LYS A 83 3.35 -6.61 4.60
CA LYS A 83 3.98 -5.74 3.59
C LYS A 83 3.65 -6.20 2.17
N ARG A 84 3.70 -7.50 1.90
CA ARG A 84 3.39 -8.06 0.58
C ARG A 84 1.94 -7.89 0.17
N LEU A 85 1.00 -8.04 1.10
CA LEU A 85 -0.42 -7.74 0.84
C LEU A 85 -0.66 -6.26 0.53
N ARG A 86 0.05 -5.36 1.22
CA ARG A 86 -0.01 -3.92 0.90
C ARG A 86 0.56 -3.61 -0.48
N ASP A 87 1.70 -4.20 -0.81
CA ASP A 87 2.34 -4.01 -2.11
C ASP A 87 1.46 -4.59 -3.24
N HIS A 88 0.81 -5.73 -2.99
CA HIS A 88 -0.15 -6.33 -3.91
C HIS A 88 -1.34 -5.41 -4.18
N GLY A 89 -2.01 -4.90 -3.14
CA GLY A 89 -3.14 -3.99 -3.36
C GLY A 89 -2.71 -2.68 -4.04
N GLU A 90 -1.51 -2.16 -3.75
CA GLU A 90 -0.93 -1.02 -4.49
C GLU A 90 -0.75 -1.36 -5.97
N TYR A 91 -0.17 -2.53 -6.28
CA TYR A 91 0.05 -2.99 -7.65
C TYR A 91 -1.26 -3.16 -8.43
N VAL A 92 -2.29 -3.80 -7.85
CA VAL A 92 -3.58 -4.01 -8.53
C VAL A 92 -4.24 -2.69 -8.91
N VAL A 93 -4.12 -1.65 -8.07
CA VAL A 93 -4.74 -0.34 -8.35
C VAL A 93 -3.92 0.49 -9.33
N THR A 94 -2.59 0.37 -9.34
CA THR A 94 -1.72 1.24 -10.16
C THR A 94 -1.07 0.56 -11.36
N GLY A 95 -1.20 -0.76 -11.50
CA GLY A 95 -0.43 -1.53 -12.47
C GLY A 95 1.09 -1.49 -12.23
N GLY A 96 1.52 -1.15 -11.01
CA GLY A 96 2.94 -0.98 -10.67
C GLY A 96 3.50 0.43 -10.88
N VAL A 97 2.73 1.36 -11.44
CA VAL A 97 3.17 2.75 -11.63
C VAL A 97 3.55 3.38 -10.29
N GLY A 98 4.79 3.89 -10.20
CA GLY A 98 5.34 4.52 -8.99
C GLY A 98 5.86 3.54 -7.92
N MET A 99 5.88 2.24 -8.19
CA MET A 99 6.51 1.25 -7.31
C MET A 99 7.98 1.08 -7.70
N SER A 100 8.87 0.91 -6.71
CA SER A 100 10.28 0.67 -6.97
C SER A 100 10.53 -0.76 -7.48
N GLU A 101 11.60 -0.94 -8.25
CA GLU A 101 12.01 -2.26 -8.76
C GLU A 101 12.21 -3.31 -7.66
N ASP A 102 12.83 -2.95 -6.52
CA ASP A 102 12.96 -3.87 -5.37
C ASP A 102 11.59 -4.31 -4.82
N LYS A 103 10.59 -3.40 -4.81
CA LYS A 103 9.25 -3.73 -4.35
C LYS A 103 8.56 -4.69 -5.33
N LEU A 104 8.62 -4.39 -6.63
CA LEU A 104 8.06 -5.23 -7.69
C LEU A 104 8.73 -6.62 -7.70
N GLN A 105 10.06 -6.68 -7.56
CA GLN A 105 10.79 -7.95 -7.49
C GLN A 105 10.40 -8.82 -6.29
N ARG A 106 10.20 -8.20 -5.11
CA ARG A 106 9.71 -8.92 -3.93
C ARG A 106 8.26 -9.38 -4.10
N LEU A 107 7.45 -8.62 -4.80
CA LEU A 107 6.06 -8.97 -5.10
C LEU A 107 5.98 -10.15 -6.08
N ARG A 108 6.76 -10.13 -7.16
CA ARG A 108 6.96 -11.29 -8.06
C ARG A 108 7.34 -12.54 -7.30
N SER A 109 8.34 -12.43 -6.40
CA SER A 109 8.81 -13.57 -5.60
C SER A 109 7.74 -14.09 -4.64
N PHE A 110 6.91 -13.20 -4.11
CA PHE A 110 5.77 -13.55 -3.27
C PHE A 110 4.67 -14.29 -4.06
N TYR A 111 4.30 -13.80 -5.24
CA TYR A 111 3.33 -14.50 -6.11
C TYR A 111 3.83 -15.85 -6.54
N ARG A 112 5.10 -15.95 -6.96
CA ARG A 112 5.73 -17.22 -7.30
C ARG A 112 5.64 -18.21 -6.15
N LYS A 113 5.99 -17.79 -4.92
CA LYS A 113 5.85 -18.64 -3.73
C LYS A 113 4.42 -19.13 -3.52
N LEU A 114 3.43 -18.26 -3.66
CA LEU A 114 2.02 -18.67 -3.47
C LEU A 114 1.55 -19.64 -4.56
N ARG A 115 1.92 -19.42 -5.82
CA ARG A 115 1.48 -20.28 -6.93
C ARG A 115 2.21 -21.62 -6.96
N GLU A 116 3.53 -21.62 -6.83
CA GLU A 116 4.33 -22.85 -6.94
C GLU A 116 4.07 -23.85 -5.80
N ASN A 117 3.62 -23.34 -4.65
CA ASN A 117 3.37 -24.17 -3.46
C ASN A 117 1.87 -24.30 -3.15
N ASP A 118 0.99 -23.81 -4.04
CA ASP A 118 -0.46 -23.74 -3.85
C ASP A 118 -0.90 -23.21 -2.48
N LEU A 119 -0.41 -22.00 -2.15
CA LEU A 119 -0.61 -21.36 -0.85
C LEU A 119 -1.55 -20.15 -0.93
N VAL A 120 -2.20 -19.89 0.21
CA VAL A 120 -2.90 -18.65 0.55
C VAL A 120 -2.31 -18.01 1.79
N VAL A 121 -2.51 -16.70 1.95
CA VAL A 121 -2.15 -15.98 3.17
C VAL A 121 -3.33 -15.91 4.13
N GLU A 122 -3.14 -16.41 5.34
CA GLU A 122 -4.12 -16.31 6.42
C GLU A 122 -3.67 -15.25 7.43
N PHE A 123 -4.61 -14.41 7.86
CA PHE A 123 -4.45 -13.61 9.07
C PHE A 123 -5.34 -14.14 10.18
N ASN A 124 -4.75 -14.39 11.35
CA ASN A 124 -5.48 -14.66 12.58
C ASN A 124 -4.60 -14.18 13.75
N PRO A 125 -5.06 -13.21 14.57
CA PRO A 125 -4.25 -12.57 15.61
C PRO A 125 -3.74 -13.53 16.69
N ASN A 126 -4.33 -14.72 16.79
CA ASN A 126 -3.95 -15.76 17.75
C ASN A 126 -2.84 -16.68 17.24
N ILE A 127 -2.48 -16.61 15.95
CA ILE A 127 -1.36 -17.39 15.40
C ILE A 127 -0.05 -16.93 16.07
N PRO A 128 0.71 -17.85 16.71
CA PRO A 128 2.00 -17.51 17.30
C PRO A 128 3.03 -17.16 16.21
N PRO A 129 4.17 -16.54 16.57
CA PRO A 129 5.26 -16.32 15.61
C PRO A 129 5.68 -17.61 14.90
N ILE A 130 5.79 -17.53 13.57
CA ILE A 130 6.25 -18.63 12.71
C ILE A 130 7.57 -18.20 12.05
N PRO A 131 8.69 -18.92 12.31
CA PRO A 131 9.97 -18.66 11.66
C PRO A 131 9.86 -18.63 10.14
N GLY A 132 10.50 -17.65 9.50
CA GLY A 132 10.43 -17.47 8.04
C GLY A 132 9.10 -16.94 7.48
N VAL A 133 8.08 -16.75 8.32
CA VAL A 133 6.76 -16.20 7.93
C VAL A 133 6.48 -14.89 8.65
N SER A 134 6.33 -14.94 9.96
CA SER A 134 6.05 -13.76 10.79
C SER A 134 6.66 -13.91 12.19
N SER A 135 7.69 -13.11 12.48
CA SER A 135 8.34 -13.07 13.79
C SER A 135 7.45 -12.46 14.90
N ARG A 136 6.30 -11.89 14.55
CA ARG A 136 5.37 -11.25 15.50
C ARG A 136 4.02 -11.95 15.59
N GLY A 137 3.89 -13.12 14.96
CA GLY A 137 2.64 -13.89 14.88
C GLY A 137 1.64 -13.27 13.91
N GLY A 138 0.39 -13.72 13.97
CA GLY A 138 -0.72 -13.18 13.21
C GLY A 138 -0.87 -13.72 11.78
N TRP A 139 0.20 -14.22 11.17
CA TRP A 139 0.23 -14.55 9.75
C TRP A 139 0.72 -15.96 9.51
N ALA A 140 0.06 -16.68 8.60
CA ALA A 140 0.49 -17.97 8.12
C ALA A 140 0.36 -18.05 6.60
N PHE A 141 1.22 -18.88 5.99
CA PHE A 141 0.92 -19.44 4.68
C PHE A 141 0.21 -20.77 4.91
N ARG A 142 -0.90 -21.00 4.21
CA ARG A 142 -1.67 -22.24 4.29
C ARG A 142 -1.83 -22.83 2.91
N GLU A 143 -1.87 -24.15 2.83
CA GLU A 143 -2.30 -24.85 1.62
C GLU A 143 -3.69 -24.39 1.24
N ARG A 144 -3.91 -24.14 -0.05
CA ARG A 144 -5.19 -23.71 -0.60
C ARG A 144 -6.24 -24.80 -0.44
N THR A 145 -7.47 -24.39 -0.15
CA THR A 145 -8.67 -25.24 -0.21
C THR A 145 -9.63 -24.70 -1.26
N LYS A 146 -10.67 -25.48 -1.60
CA LYS A 146 -11.71 -25.04 -2.54
C LYS A 146 -12.46 -23.80 -2.05
N ASP A 147 -12.57 -23.62 -0.72
CA ASP A 147 -13.27 -22.50 -0.09
C ASP A 147 -12.51 -21.17 -0.24
N ASP A 148 -11.21 -21.22 -0.53
CA ASP A 148 -10.44 -20.00 -0.80
C ASP A 148 -10.73 -19.43 -2.21
N GLU A 149 -11.41 -20.19 -3.07
CA GLU A 149 -11.70 -19.84 -4.46
C GLU A 149 -10.43 -19.33 -5.20
N ASP A 150 -10.50 -18.13 -5.80
CA ASP A 150 -9.43 -17.47 -6.53
C ASP A 150 -8.70 -16.38 -5.70
N LEU A 151 -8.99 -16.29 -4.40
CA LEU A 151 -8.35 -15.33 -3.52
C LEU A 151 -6.93 -15.76 -3.17
N LEU A 152 -6.02 -14.81 -3.05
CA LEU A 152 -4.68 -15.06 -2.50
C LEU A 152 -4.66 -15.05 -0.96
N ILE A 153 -5.77 -14.66 -0.34
CA ILE A 153 -5.97 -14.64 1.11
C ILE A 153 -7.05 -15.62 1.52
N ARG A 154 -6.90 -16.23 2.70
CA ARG A 154 -7.94 -17.04 3.32
C ARG A 154 -8.94 -16.16 4.05
N VAL A 155 -10.23 -16.38 3.78
CA VAL A 155 -11.33 -15.70 4.49
C VAL A 155 -11.68 -16.49 5.76
N ASN A 156 -11.66 -15.80 6.90
CA ASN A 156 -12.03 -16.32 8.21
C ASN A 156 -12.71 -15.22 9.05
N GLU A 157 -12.99 -15.49 10.33
CA GLU A 157 -13.64 -14.56 11.26
C GLU A 157 -12.93 -13.20 11.47
N TYR A 158 -11.64 -13.10 11.13
CA TYR A 158 -10.83 -11.87 11.23
C TYR A 158 -10.72 -11.12 9.90
N THR A 159 -11.46 -11.57 8.89
CA THR A 159 -11.40 -11.07 7.52
C THR A 159 -12.67 -10.30 7.19
N HIS A 160 -12.52 -9.06 6.72
CA HIS A 160 -13.60 -8.19 6.29
C HIS A 160 -13.28 -7.65 4.90
N ILE A 161 -13.89 -8.25 3.88
CA ILE A 161 -13.76 -7.81 2.49
C ILE A 161 -15.13 -7.29 2.06
N ALA A 162 -15.20 -6.03 1.60
CA ALA A 162 -16.38 -5.57 0.89
C ALA A 162 -16.39 -6.18 -0.52
N ASP A 163 -17.55 -6.60 -1.03
CA ASP A 163 -17.67 -7.33 -2.30
C ASP A 163 -16.98 -6.60 -3.46
N GLU A 164 -17.12 -5.28 -3.52
CA GLU A 164 -16.51 -4.39 -4.52
C GLU A 164 -14.96 -4.39 -4.52
N LEU A 165 -14.33 -4.95 -3.50
CA LEU A 165 -12.88 -5.01 -3.33
C LEU A 165 -12.35 -6.43 -3.40
N ARG A 166 -13.23 -7.41 -3.58
CA ARG A 166 -12.85 -8.83 -3.65
C ARG A 166 -11.84 -9.07 -4.76
N ASP A 167 -12.03 -8.41 -5.90
CA ASP A 167 -11.13 -8.49 -7.05
C ASP A 167 -9.72 -7.97 -6.75
N ILE A 168 -9.60 -7.05 -5.78
CA ILE A 168 -8.29 -6.54 -5.36
C ILE A 168 -7.44 -7.64 -4.74
N TRP A 169 -8.05 -8.67 -4.13
CA TRP A 169 -7.34 -9.71 -3.37
C TRP A 169 -7.21 -11.04 -4.12
N ARG A 170 -7.32 -10.97 -5.44
CA ARG A 170 -7.05 -12.06 -6.38
C ARG A 170 -5.68 -11.87 -7.01
N PHE A 171 -5.10 -12.91 -7.59
CA PHE A 171 -3.90 -12.71 -8.41
C PHE A 171 -4.23 -11.74 -9.57
N PRO A 172 -3.34 -10.76 -9.87
CA PRO A 172 -3.55 -9.91 -11.03
C PRO A 172 -3.40 -10.73 -12.32
N ALA A 173 -4.06 -10.29 -13.39
CA ALA A 173 -3.96 -10.93 -14.71
C ALA A 173 -2.56 -10.83 -15.31
N VAL A 174 -1.80 -9.78 -14.95
CA VAL A 174 -0.42 -9.55 -15.35
C VAL A 174 0.42 -9.44 -14.09
N ASP A 175 1.54 -10.15 -14.04
CA ASP A 175 2.49 -10.06 -12.94
C ASP A 175 3.37 -8.80 -13.05
N PRO A 176 3.90 -8.29 -11.92
CA PRO A 176 4.75 -7.10 -11.88
C PRO A 176 6.04 -7.24 -12.65
#